data_AF-A0A4U8W5E6-F1
#
_entry.id   AF-A0A4U8W5E6-F1
#
_cell.length_a   1.000
_cell.length_b   1.000
_cell.length_c   1.000
_cell.angle_alpha   90.00
_cell.angle_beta   90.00
_cell.angle_gamma   90.00
#
_symmetry.space_group_name_H-M   'P 1'
#
loop_
_entity.id
_entity.type
_entity.pdbx_description
1 polymer ?
#
loop_
_entity_poly.entity_id
_entity_poly.type
_entity_poly.pdbx_seq_one_letter_code
_entity_poly.pdbx_strand_id
1 'polypeptide(L)'
;MTRTPLRRLITGFCLAALAAFTLATPAVAAPDTGSSSGSGGSGSSSGSGSGSGSGSSSGSAALPLPSPAGLGALAAAVTQTGKPYEWGSEGPHSWDCSALVQWAYAQVGVRLPRTTWEQAEVGVEVPRYALSPGDVVILNADASHVGIYAGFGQIFNAYGRGVPVGLAPLSQFQIYSIRRF
;
A
#
# COMPACT_ATOMS: atom_id res chain seq x y z
N MET A 1 -26.22 19.59 54.47
CA MET A 1 -27.31 20.10 53.59
C MET A 1 -27.42 21.60 53.77
N THR A 2 -26.70 22.38 52.96
CA THR A 2 -26.88 23.84 52.87
C THR A 2 -26.60 24.24 51.43
N ARG A 3 -27.69 24.60 50.73
CA ARG A 3 -27.73 24.94 49.30
C ARG A 3 -27.32 26.40 49.13
N THR A 4 -26.32 26.66 48.29
CA THR A 4 -25.96 28.02 47.85
C THR A 4 -26.68 28.33 46.52
N PRO A 5 -27.39 29.47 46.37
CA PRO A 5 -28.18 29.76 45.17
C PRO A 5 -27.48 30.67 44.14
N LEU A 6 -27.67 30.31 42.86
CA LEU A 6 -27.99 31.12 41.65
C LEU A 6 -27.43 32.55 41.47
N ARG A 7 -26.84 32.80 40.29
CA ARG A 7 -27.11 33.95 39.37
C ARG A 7 -26.32 33.78 38.06
N ARG A 8 -27.01 33.45 36.95
CA ARG A 8 -27.34 34.31 35.77
C ARG A 8 -26.11 34.77 34.94
N LEU A 9 -25.89 34.25 33.72
CA LEU A 9 -26.48 34.62 32.41
C LEU A 9 -25.68 35.74 31.72
N ILE A 10 -24.81 35.41 30.75
CA ILE A 10 -24.41 36.31 29.64
C ILE A 10 -24.29 35.50 28.35
N THR A 11 -25.24 35.75 27.46
CA THR A 11 -25.22 35.54 26.02
C THR A 11 -24.06 36.27 25.35
N GLY A 12 -23.33 35.59 24.45
CA GLY A 12 -22.30 36.18 23.60
C GLY A 12 -22.25 35.48 22.25
N PHE A 13 -23.22 35.81 21.40
CA PHE A 13 -23.21 35.54 19.97
C PHE A 13 -22.14 36.44 19.35
N CYS A 14 -21.11 35.88 18.72
CA CYS A 14 -20.25 36.65 17.82
C CYS A 14 -19.99 35.86 16.54
N LEU A 15 -20.47 36.48 15.47
CA LEU A 15 -20.44 36.12 14.08
C LEU A 15 -19.03 36.35 13.48
N ALA A 16 -18.84 35.84 12.25
CA ALA A 16 -17.78 36.16 11.28
C ALA A 16 -16.59 35.17 11.27
N ALA A 17 -16.06 34.71 10.13
CA ALA A 17 -16.25 35.13 8.74
C ALA A 17 -16.01 33.95 7.79
N LEU A 18 -16.79 33.90 6.71
CA LEU A 18 -16.53 33.09 5.52
C LEU A 18 -15.23 33.57 4.85
N ALA A 19 -14.30 32.67 4.56
CA ALA A 19 -13.24 32.89 3.59
C ALA A 19 -13.39 31.87 2.46
N ALA A 20 -13.82 32.35 1.29
CA ALA A 20 -13.94 31.57 0.07
C ALA A 20 -12.56 31.22 -0.47
N PHE A 21 -12.26 29.93 -0.61
CA PHE A 21 -11.07 29.45 -1.30
C PHE A 21 -11.41 29.20 -2.76
N THR A 22 -10.96 30.12 -3.62
CA THR A 22 -11.12 30.08 -5.07
C THR A 22 -10.31 28.94 -5.68
N LEU A 23 -10.97 28.08 -6.47
CA LEU A 23 -10.33 27.03 -7.26
C LEU A 23 -9.54 27.65 -8.42
N ALA A 24 -8.23 27.42 -8.45
CA ALA A 24 -7.38 27.69 -9.61
C ALA A 24 -7.29 26.42 -10.48
N THR A 25 -7.90 26.46 -11.66
CA THR A 25 -7.74 25.47 -12.73
C THR A 25 -6.42 25.70 -13.47
N PRO A 26 -5.54 24.70 -13.65
CA PRO A 26 -4.48 24.79 -14.64
C PRO A 26 -5.04 24.53 -16.05
N ALA A 27 -4.87 25.51 -16.92
CA ALA A 27 -5.21 25.46 -18.33
C ALA A 27 -4.28 24.48 -19.08
N VAL A 28 -4.89 23.58 -19.86
CA VAL A 28 -4.21 22.69 -20.81
C VAL A 28 -3.86 23.49 -22.07
N ALA A 29 -2.57 23.52 -22.41
CA ALA A 29 -2.08 24.08 -23.68
C ALA A 29 -1.91 22.95 -24.70
N ALA A 30 -2.58 23.09 -25.84
CA ALA A 30 -2.47 22.20 -26.99
C ALA A 30 -1.21 22.51 -27.81
N PRO A 31 -0.54 21.51 -28.42
CA PRO A 31 0.43 21.74 -29.48
C PRO A 31 -0.22 21.74 -30.87
N ASP A 32 0.35 22.60 -31.72
CA ASP A 32 -0.08 22.99 -33.05
C ASP A 32 -0.14 21.85 -34.08
N THR A 33 -1.18 21.93 -34.92
CA THR A 33 -1.34 21.24 -36.19
C THR A 33 -0.36 21.73 -37.24
N GLY A 34 0.59 20.88 -37.63
CA GLY A 34 1.39 21.02 -38.86
C GLY A 34 1.08 19.88 -39.82
N SER A 35 0.31 20.16 -40.85
CA SER A 35 0.06 19.25 -41.98
C SER A 35 1.16 19.42 -43.03
N SER A 36 1.82 18.32 -43.41
CA SER A 36 2.42 18.19 -44.74
C SER A 36 2.21 16.78 -45.29
N SER A 37 1.69 16.77 -46.51
CA SER A 37 1.32 15.64 -47.36
C SER A 37 2.53 14.97 -48.00
N GLY A 38 2.50 13.64 -48.14
CA GLY A 38 3.44 12.90 -48.98
C GLY A 38 3.13 11.40 -49.03
N SER A 39 2.70 10.95 -50.21
CA SER A 39 2.20 9.61 -50.51
C SER A 39 3.29 8.53 -50.68
N GLY A 40 2.92 7.27 -50.41
CA GLY A 40 3.37 6.11 -51.19
C GLY A 40 4.45 5.23 -50.55
N GLY A 41 4.16 3.93 -50.43
CA GLY A 41 5.20 2.92 -50.18
C GLY A 41 4.71 1.68 -49.46
N SER A 42 4.11 0.75 -50.22
CA SER A 42 3.83 -0.63 -49.81
C SER A 42 5.11 -1.37 -49.40
N GLY A 43 5.05 -2.15 -48.32
CA GLY A 43 6.19 -2.95 -47.87
C GLY A 43 5.80 -3.96 -46.80
N SER A 44 5.17 -5.05 -47.21
CA SER A 44 4.95 -6.24 -46.40
C SER A 44 6.30 -6.89 -46.06
N SER A 45 6.59 -7.11 -44.78
CA SER A 45 7.43 -8.23 -44.37
C SER A 45 7.04 -8.72 -42.98
N SER A 46 6.43 -9.89 -42.99
CA SER A 46 6.23 -10.79 -41.87
C SER A 46 7.57 -11.17 -41.24
N GLY A 47 7.78 -10.79 -39.98
CA GLY A 47 8.87 -11.28 -39.15
C GLY A 47 8.31 -12.08 -37.98
N SER A 48 8.10 -13.38 -38.20
CA SER A 48 7.82 -14.35 -37.13
C SER A 48 9.09 -14.53 -36.30
N GLY A 49 9.23 -13.75 -35.24
CA GLY A 49 10.23 -13.98 -34.20
C GLY A 49 9.67 -14.91 -33.15
N SER A 50 9.84 -16.22 -33.35
CA SER A 50 9.65 -17.22 -32.30
C SER A 50 10.70 -17.01 -31.21
N GLY A 51 10.40 -16.11 -30.28
CA GLY A 51 11.13 -16.00 -29.02
C GLY A 51 10.73 -17.17 -28.13
N SER A 52 11.40 -18.30 -28.28
CA SER A 52 11.44 -19.33 -27.24
C SER A 52 12.10 -18.71 -26.02
N GLY A 53 11.30 -18.04 -25.19
CA GLY A 53 11.66 -17.69 -23.83
C GLY A 53 11.75 -18.99 -23.06
N SER A 54 12.91 -19.65 -23.14
CA SER A 54 13.32 -20.68 -22.20
C SER A 54 13.29 -20.02 -20.83
N GLY A 55 12.17 -20.20 -20.12
CA GLY A 55 12.02 -19.84 -18.73
C GLY A 55 12.99 -20.69 -17.95
N SER A 56 14.22 -20.20 -17.80
CA SER A 56 15.16 -20.73 -16.85
C SER A 56 14.53 -20.54 -15.47
N SER A 57 13.87 -21.59 -15.00
CA SER A 57 13.75 -21.89 -13.58
C SER A 57 15.14 -22.19 -13.04
N SER A 58 16.03 -21.21 -13.12
CA SER A 58 17.24 -21.21 -12.33
C SER A 58 16.75 -21.13 -10.90
N GLY A 59 17.00 -22.19 -10.13
CA GLY A 59 16.84 -22.18 -8.69
C GLY A 59 17.73 -21.08 -8.14
N SER A 60 17.21 -19.86 -8.14
CA SER A 60 17.82 -18.73 -7.49
C SER A 60 17.86 -19.11 -6.04
N ALA A 61 19.07 -19.34 -5.52
CA ALA A 61 19.29 -19.34 -4.09
C ALA A 61 18.48 -18.15 -3.53
N ALA A 62 17.65 -18.41 -2.51
CA ALA A 62 16.82 -17.37 -1.91
C ALA A 62 17.76 -16.36 -1.23
N LEU A 63 18.21 -15.37 -2.01
CA LEU A 63 19.03 -14.29 -1.52
C LEU A 63 18.10 -13.23 -0.91
N PRO A 64 18.55 -12.52 0.14
CA PRO A 64 17.82 -11.42 0.73
C PRO A 64 17.90 -10.17 -0.16
N LEU A 65 17.36 -10.26 -1.38
CA LEU A 65 17.23 -9.13 -2.31
C LEU A 65 15.77 -8.64 -2.33
N PRO A 66 15.53 -7.34 -2.05
CA PRO A 66 14.23 -6.71 -2.24
C PRO A 66 13.76 -6.77 -3.70
N SER A 67 12.47 -7.03 -3.90
CA SER A 67 11.80 -6.85 -5.18
C SER A 67 11.44 -5.37 -5.42
N PRO A 68 11.51 -4.85 -6.66
CA PRO A 68 11.02 -3.51 -6.98
C PRO A 68 9.54 -3.29 -6.59
N ALA A 69 8.68 -4.30 -6.81
CA ALA A 69 7.27 -4.25 -6.44
C ALA A 69 7.11 -4.13 -4.91
N GLY A 70 7.76 -5.02 -4.15
CA GLY A 70 7.75 -4.96 -2.68
C GLY A 70 8.23 -3.61 -2.10
N LEU A 71 9.30 -3.02 -2.65
CA LEU A 71 9.77 -1.70 -2.21
C LEU A 71 8.76 -0.59 -2.51
N GLY A 72 8.13 -0.62 -3.69
CA GLY A 72 7.08 0.35 -4.04
C GLY A 72 5.82 0.18 -3.16
N ALA A 73 5.42 -1.06 -2.87
CA ALA A 73 4.32 -1.35 -1.96
C ALA A 73 4.62 -0.86 -0.54
N LEU A 74 5.84 -1.10 -0.02
CA LEU A 74 6.27 -0.56 1.26
C LEU A 74 6.21 0.98 1.28
N ALA A 75 6.71 1.63 0.24
CA ALA A 75 6.64 3.09 0.13
C ALA A 75 5.19 3.60 0.11
N ALA A 76 4.29 2.93 -0.60
CA ALA A 76 2.86 3.23 -0.58
C ALA A 76 2.26 3.06 0.82
N ALA A 77 2.54 1.95 1.50
CA ALA A 77 2.04 1.69 2.86
C ALA A 77 2.50 2.77 3.85
N VAL A 78 3.76 3.22 3.76
CA VAL A 78 4.31 4.28 4.63
C VAL A 78 3.51 5.59 4.54
N THR A 79 2.89 5.91 3.40
CA THR A 79 2.01 7.08 3.27
C THR A 79 0.75 7.01 4.14
N GLN A 80 0.42 5.83 4.67
CA GLN A 80 -0.73 5.58 5.53
C GLN A 80 -0.39 5.65 7.03
N THR A 81 0.85 5.99 7.38
CA THR A 81 1.30 6.14 8.77
C THR A 81 0.36 7.04 9.58
N GLY A 82 0.02 6.63 10.80
CA GLY A 82 -0.83 7.40 11.71
C GLY A 82 -2.33 7.14 11.55
N LYS A 83 -2.78 6.51 10.46
CA LYS A 83 -4.20 6.21 10.26
C LYS A 83 -4.71 5.18 11.29
N PRO A 84 -5.97 5.25 11.70
CA PRO A 84 -6.53 4.30 12.66
C PRO A 84 -6.67 2.90 12.07
N TYR A 85 -6.50 1.90 12.94
CA TYR A 85 -6.91 0.54 12.65
C TYR A 85 -8.42 0.35 12.88
N GLU A 86 -9.10 -0.26 11.92
CA GLU A 86 -10.50 -0.70 12.04
C GLU A 86 -10.70 -2.05 11.37
N TRP A 87 -11.25 -3.02 12.10
CA TRP A 87 -11.50 -4.38 11.60
C TRP A 87 -12.42 -4.35 10.37
N GLY A 88 -12.00 -4.98 9.27
CA GLY A 88 -12.75 -5.02 8.02
C GLY A 88 -12.64 -3.76 7.16
N SER A 89 -11.95 -2.71 7.60
CA SER A 89 -11.82 -1.48 6.83
C SER A 89 -10.86 -1.63 5.64
N GLU A 90 -11.24 -1.01 4.51
CA GLU A 90 -10.52 -1.05 3.23
C GLU A 90 -9.99 0.32 2.80
N GLY A 91 -9.89 1.28 3.73
CA GLY A 91 -9.43 2.62 3.43
C GLY A 91 -10.52 3.57 2.91
N PRO A 92 -10.13 4.81 2.55
CA PRO A 92 -8.80 5.39 2.73
C PRO A 92 -8.61 5.98 4.15
N HIS A 93 -9.63 6.00 5.00
CA HIS A 93 -9.58 6.70 6.29
C HIS A 93 -9.06 5.84 7.45
N SER A 94 -9.28 4.53 7.38
CA SER A 94 -8.83 3.54 8.34
C SER A 94 -8.44 2.26 7.60
N TRP A 95 -7.70 1.36 8.24
CA TRP A 95 -7.26 0.12 7.60
C TRP A 95 -7.40 -1.06 8.56
N ASP A 96 -7.74 -2.23 8.04
CA ASP A 96 -7.32 -3.48 8.68
C ASP A 96 -5.96 -3.96 8.13
N CYS A 97 -5.42 -5.03 8.71
CA CYS A 97 -4.08 -5.50 8.42
C CYS A 97 -3.93 -5.93 6.95
N SER A 98 -4.85 -6.76 6.46
CA SER A 98 -4.78 -7.35 5.12
C SER A 98 -5.20 -6.37 4.03
N ALA A 99 -6.13 -5.45 4.31
CA ALA A 99 -6.52 -4.39 3.39
C ALA A 99 -5.41 -3.35 3.19
N LEU A 100 -4.65 -2.99 4.23
CA LEU A 100 -3.48 -2.11 4.07
C LEU A 100 -2.48 -2.71 3.09
N VAL A 101 -2.16 -3.99 3.26
CA VAL A 101 -1.21 -4.72 2.41
C VAL A 101 -1.77 -4.85 0.99
N GLN A 102 -3.04 -5.24 0.86
CA GLN A 102 -3.71 -5.35 -0.43
C GLN A 102 -3.67 -4.02 -1.20
N TRP A 103 -4.04 -2.92 -0.55
CA TRP A 103 -4.04 -1.59 -1.16
C TRP A 103 -2.64 -1.13 -1.54
N ALA A 104 -1.63 -1.39 -0.69
CA ALA A 104 -0.25 -1.03 -0.95
C ALA A 104 0.32 -1.73 -2.19
N TYR A 105 0.08 -3.04 -2.33
CA TYR A 105 0.49 -3.79 -3.51
C TYR A 105 -0.30 -3.42 -4.76
N ALA A 106 -1.57 -3.00 -4.62
CA ALA A 106 -2.34 -2.49 -5.74
C ALA A 106 -1.71 -1.22 -6.36
N GLN A 107 -1.00 -0.40 -5.57
CA GLN A 107 -0.28 0.78 -6.09
C GLN A 107 0.86 0.43 -7.05
N VAL A 108 1.38 -0.79 -6.97
CA VAL A 108 2.44 -1.30 -7.85
C VAL A 108 1.91 -2.34 -8.84
N GLY A 109 0.59 -2.41 -9.03
CA GLY A 109 -0.04 -3.30 -10.01
C GLY A 109 -0.17 -4.76 -9.58
N VAL A 110 0.14 -5.10 -8.33
CA VAL A 110 0.00 -6.47 -7.79
C VAL A 110 -1.33 -6.59 -7.08
N ARG A 111 -2.20 -7.48 -7.57
CA ARG A 111 -3.52 -7.73 -6.96
C ARG A 111 -3.42 -8.84 -5.93
N LEU A 112 -3.57 -8.49 -4.67
CA LEU A 112 -3.64 -9.45 -3.57
C LEU A 112 -5.09 -9.79 -3.22
N PRO A 113 -5.36 -11.02 -2.73
CA PRO A 113 -6.65 -11.36 -2.15
C PRO A 113 -6.90 -10.59 -0.85
N ARG A 114 -8.14 -10.59 -0.39
CA ARG A 114 -8.61 -9.68 0.68
C ARG A 114 -8.14 -10.12 2.07
N THR A 115 -8.08 -11.42 2.31
CA THR A 115 -7.84 -11.94 3.67
C THR A 115 -6.40 -12.37 3.87
N THR A 116 -5.93 -12.35 5.12
CA THR A 116 -4.59 -12.79 5.47
C THR A 116 -4.32 -14.24 5.06
N TRP A 117 -5.29 -15.14 5.26
CA TRP A 117 -5.15 -16.55 4.88
C TRP A 117 -4.98 -16.73 3.38
N GLU A 118 -5.73 -15.99 2.56
CA GLU A 118 -5.55 -16.04 1.10
C GLU A 118 -4.23 -15.38 0.67
N GLN A 119 -3.83 -14.28 1.32
CA GLN A 119 -2.53 -13.64 1.07
C GLN A 119 -1.37 -14.57 1.40
N ALA A 120 -1.55 -15.45 2.38
CA ALA A 120 -0.60 -16.48 2.73
C ALA A 120 -0.45 -17.56 1.65
N GLU A 121 -1.28 -17.63 0.60
CA GLU A 121 -1.21 -18.67 -0.43
C GLU A 121 -0.75 -18.14 -1.81
N VAL A 122 -0.41 -16.85 -1.91
CA VAL A 122 -0.01 -16.21 -3.18
C VAL A 122 1.42 -15.66 -3.12
N GLY A 123 2.04 -15.49 -4.29
CA GLY A 123 3.43 -15.05 -4.41
C GLY A 123 4.42 -16.19 -4.21
N VAL A 124 5.71 -15.85 -4.15
CA VAL A 124 6.78 -16.82 -3.95
C VAL A 124 7.08 -16.96 -2.46
N GLU A 125 7.16 -18.20 -1.96
CA GLU A 125 7.58 -18.45 -0.58
C GLU A 125 9.04 -18.08 -0.36
N VAL A 126 9.30 -17.35 0.73
CA VAL A 126 10.65 -16.93 1.10
C VAL A 126 11.03 -17.54 2.44
N PRO A 127 12.18 -18.22 2.54
CA PRO A 127 12.67 -18.68 3.83
C PRO A 127 13.13 -17.51 4.70
N ARG A 128 13.04 -17.64 6.02
CA ARG A 128 13.30 -16.55 6.98
C ARG A 128 14.66 -15.87 6.81
N TYR A 129 15.70 -16.61 6.43
CA TYR A 129 17.05 -16.07 6.23
C TYR A 129 17.16 -15.17 4.99
N ALA A 130 16.18 -15.22 4.09
CA ALA A 130 16.13 -14.45 2.84
C ALA A 130 15.14 -13.28 2.93
N LEU A 131 14.60 -12.98 4.12
CA LEU A 131 13.66 -11.89 4.36
C LEU A 131 14.25 -10.55 3.91
N SER A 132 13.50 -9.78 3.13
CA SER A 132 13.93 -8.52 2.51
C SER A 132 12.85 -7.44 2.59
N PRO A 133 13.21 -6.16 2.72
CA PRO A 133 12.24 -5.06 2.71
C PRO A 133 11.25 -5.18 1.54
N GLY A 134 9.97 -5.01 1.84
CA GLY A 134 8.91 -5.19 0.86
C GLY A 134 8.40 -6.63 0.73
N ASP A 135 8.81 -7.57 1.58
CA ASP A 135 8.13 -8.88 1.67
C ASP A 135 6.81 -8.76 2.45
N VAL A 136 5.77 -9.48 2.01
CA VAL A 136 4.56 -9.70 2.82
C VAL A 136 4.90 -10.74 3.88
N VAL A 137 4.69 -10.40 5.15
CA VAL A 137 4.94 -11.31 6.26
C VAL A 137 3.62 -11.63 6.93
N ILE A 138 3.24 -12.91 6.86
CA ILE A 138 2.10 -13.46 7.58
C ILE A 138 2.56 -13.77 9.01
N LEU A 139 1.77 -13.32 9.98
CA LEU A 139 2.10 -13.30 11.39
C LEU A 139 1.07 -14.06 12.22
N ASN A 140 1.49 -14.41 13.43
CA ASN A 140 0.80 -15.25 14.41
C ASN A 140 0.71 -16.72 13.97
N ALA A 141 0.63 -17.64 14.93
CA ALA A 141 0.62 -19.08 14.64
C ALA A 141 -0.60 -19.52 13.80
N ASP A 142 -1.68 -18.74 13.82
CA ASP A 142 -2.95 -18.96 13.13
C ASP A 142 -3.11 -18.11 11.85
N ALA A 143 -2.03 -17.44 11.40
CA ALA A 143 -2.05 -16.52 10.25
C ALA A 143 -3.09 -15.39 10.39
N SER A 144 -3.40 -14.95 11.61
CA SER A 144 -4.44 -13.94 11.85
C SER A 144 -4.00 -12.50 11.55
N HIS A 145 -2.71 -12.26 11.30
CA HIS A 145 -2.18 -10.91 11.07
C HIS A 145 -1.18 -10.84 9.93
N VAL A 146 -1.01 -9.67 9.33
CA VAL A 146 -0.08 -9.45 8.21
C VAL A 146 0.49 -8.03 8.22
N GLY A 147 1.68 -7.90 7.64
CA GLY A 147 2.28 -6.61 7.35
C GLY A 147 3.36 -6.71 6.28
N ILE A 148 4.00 -5.59 5.97
CA ILE A 148 5.10 -5.50 5.00
C ILE A 148 6.41 -5.33 5.77
N TYR A 149 7.39 -6.21 5.54
CA TYR A 149 8.68 -6.08 6.19
C TYR A 149 9.37 -4.78 5.77
N ALA A 150 9.79 -3.98 6.74
CA ALA A 150 10.39 -2.66 6.51
C ALA A 150 11.93 -2.67 6.58
N GLY A 151 12.54 -3.85 6.79
CA GLY A 151 13.97 -3.96 7.07
C GLY A 151 14.30 -3.80 8.56
N PHE A 152 15.54 -4.06 8.93
CA PHE A 152 16.08 -3.85 10.29
C PHE A 152 15.21 -4.47 11.42
N GLY A 153 14.57 -5.61 11.16
CA GLY A 153 13.71 -6.26 12.14
C GLY A 153 12.40 -5.53 12.41
N GLN A 154 11.95 -4.63 11.52
CA GLN A 154 10.71 -3.89 11.62
C GLN A 154 9.68 -4.38 10.60
N ILE A 155 8.41 -4.31 10.98
CA ILE A 155 7.27 -4.57 10.11
C ILE A 155 6.35 -3.36 10.10
N PHE A 156 5.91 -2.94 8.92
CA PHE A 156 4.91 -1.90 8.74
C PHE A 156 3.53 -2.53 8.64
N ASN A 157 2.61 -2.18 9.53
CA ASN A 157 1.30 -2.82 9.60
C ASN A 157 0.20 -1.93 10.19
N ALA A 158 -1.04 -2.39 10.04
CA ALA A 158 -2.20 -1.93 10.81
C ALA A 158 -2.47 -2.97 11.91
N TYR A 159 -1.86 -2.83 13.09
CA TYR A 159 -1.82 -3.91 14.08
C TYR A 159 -3.17 -4.19 14.78
N GLY A 160 -3.83 -3.16 15.29
CA GLY A 160 -5.03 -3.34 16.11
C GLY A 160 -5.61 -2.03 16.63
N ARG A 161 -6.84 -2.08 17.14
CA ARG A 161 -7.56 -0.88 17.59
C ARG A 161 -6.77 -0.12 18.66
N GLY A 162 -6.75 1.20 18.55
CA GLY A 162 -6.01 2.08 19.46
C GLY A 162 -4.51 2.19 19.16
N VAL A 163 -3.99 1.39 18.22
CA VAL A 163 -2.63 1.51 17.71
C VAL A 163 -2.71 2.03 16.27
N PRO A 164 -2.14 3.21 15.96
CA PRO A 164 -2.13 3.73 14.60
C PRO A 164 -1.28 2.85 13.69
N VAL A 165 -1.58 2.89 12.38
CA VAL A 165 -0.76 2.27 11.33
C VAL A 165 0.67 2.79 11.42
N GLY A 166 1.64 1.87 11.41
CA GLY A 166 3.04 2.24 11.56
C GLY A 166 3.99 1.05 11.67
N LEU A 167 5.21 1.34 12.15
CA LEU A 167 6.23 0.34 12.40
C LEU A 167 6.04 -0.35 13.75
N ALA A 168 6.26 -1.66 13.77
CA ALA A 168 6.38 -2.46 14.97
C ALA A 168 7.60 -3.40 14.88
N PRO A 169 8.26 -3.74 16.00
CA PRO A 169 9.30 -4.76 16.00
C PRO A 169 8.75 -6.11 15.55
N LEU A 170 9.37 -6.71 14.53
CA LEU A 170 8.99 -8.03 14.02
C LEU A 170 9.14 -9.13 15.09
N SER A 171 10.04 -8.93 16.06
CA SER A 171 10.26 -9.85 17.18
C SER A 171 9.06 -10.00 18.12
N GLN A 172 8.08 -9.10 18.07
CA GLN A 172 6.84 -9.23 18.84
C GLN A 172 5.90 -10.30 18.27
N PHE A 173 6.18 -10.79 17.06
CA PHE A 173 5.30 -11.68 16.32
C PHE A 173 5.98 -13.01 16.03
N GLN A 174 5.19 -14.07 16.00
CA GLN A 174 5.58 -15.32 15.36
C GLN A 174 5.34 -15.19 13.86
N ILE A 175 6.37 -15.40 13.03
CA ILE A 175 6.20 -15.45 11.57
C ILE A 175 5.58 -16.80 11.20
N TYR A 176 4.46 -16.76 10.48
CA TYR A 176 3.79 -17.91 9.89
C TYR A 176 4.41 -18.26 8.54
N SER A 177 4.41 -17.31 7.60
CA SER A 177 5.02 -17.44 6.28
C SER A 177 5.47 -16.08 5.74
N ILE A 178 6.31 -16.10 4.71
CA ILE A 178 6.81 -14.90 4.03
C ILE A 178 6.56 -15.08 2.54
N ARG A 179 5.95 -14.06 1.91
CA ARG A 179 5.59 -14.06 0.48
C ARG A 179 6.25 -12.86 -0.22
N ARG A 180 6.87 -13.11 -1.36
CA ARG A 180 7.50 -12.09 -2.22
C ARG A 180 6.81 -12.02 -3.59
N PHE A 181 6.71 -10.80 -4.12
CA PHE A 181 6.05 -10.45 -5.37
C PHE A 181 6.97 -9.58 -6.25
#